data_AF-A0A800AQJ1-F1
#
_entry.id   AF-A0A800AQJ1-F1
#
_cell.length_a   1.000
_cell.length_b   1.000
_cell.length_c   1.000
_cell.angle_alpha   90.00
_cell.angle_beta   90.00
_cell.angle_gamma   90.00
#
_symmetry.space_group_name_H-M   'P 1'
#
loop_
_entity.id
_entity.type
_entity.pdbx_description
1 polymer ?
#
loop_
_entity_poly.entity_id
_entity_poly.type
_entity_poly.pdbx_seq_one_letter_code
_entity_poly.pdbx_strand_id
1 'polypeptide(L)'
;MIKKGVVLLLSLFVIVVLAVLGMAILFRSISERFLVQRFKESTQAFWLAEAGISKAIKELKEDFDITGSCLWLTDLGVGQYCVDISVSGDNKRLIKSYGYIPSKQTYRIKRTIEVEVRGNLPPSTFYSDALYSAGKIEISGNAYHVVGDVRYAESINNTNNIDGTVIHDPSINPLLELDFQQLLEISQSQGNYYNEERLQEIREGNDSFPTNFWYTEPTNPNDPTTGTPNVVYIEGDLELNGNVEVGGFFIVMGEEAEINGNGQIEGAVYISDKFEIHGGGNNLNLNGGIWAGGEIELKGHAEVVYNGDYMQAIQSLIENISSLHIISWRDKPSPYPQSE
;
A
#
# COMPACT_ATOMS: atom_id res chain seq x y z
N MET A 1 -6.12 -82.94 -47.14
CA MET A 1 -5.83 -82.61 -45.72
C MET A 1 -5.13 -81.26 -45.52
N ILE A 2 -4.34 -80.74 -46.47
CA ILE A 2 -3.58 -79.48 -46.33
C ILE A 2 -4.47 -78.24 -46.06
N LYS A 3 -5.69 -78.17 -46.63
CA LYS A 3 -6.59 -77.00 -46.47
C LYS A 3 -7.07 -76.75 -45.03
N LYS A 4 -7.14 -77.78 -44.17
CA LYS A 4 -7.62 -77.61 -42.78
C LYS A 4 -6.54 -77.06 -41.83
N GLY A 5 -5.25 -77.33 -42.10
CA GLY A 5 -4.14 -76.80 -41.30
C GLY A 5 -3.88 -75.31 -41.54
N VAL A 6 -4.07 -74.83 -42.79
CA VAL A 6 -3.88 -73.42 -43.15
C VAL A 6 -4.91 -72.52 -42.45
N VAL A 7 -6.16 -72.97 -42.31
CA VAL A 7 -7.21 -72.20 -41.60
C VAL A 7 -6.87 -72.01 -40.13
N LEU A 8 -6.32 -73.03 -39.46
CA LEU A 8 -5.89 -72.93 -38.07
C LEU A 8 -4.76 -71.91 -37.91
N LEU A 9 -3.73 -71.96 -38.77
CA LEU A 9 -2.60 -71.02 -38.72
C LEU A 9 -3.05 -69.57 -38.96
N LEU A 10 -3.96 -69.35 -39.91
CA LEU A 10 -4.51 -68.03 -40.19
C LEU A 10 -5.35 -67.51 -39.01
N SER A 11 -6.16 -68.37 -38.38
CA SER A 11 -6.93 -67.99 -37.19
C SER A 11 -6.01 -67.61 -36.01
N LEU A 12 -4.93 -68.37 -35.79
CA LEU A 12 -3.96 -68.09 -34.74
C LEU A 12 -3.22 -66.77 -35.01
N PHE A 13 -2.82 -66.52 -36.26
CA PHE A 13 -2.19 -65.27 -36.65
C PHE A 13 -3.10 -64.06 -36.38
N VAL A 14 -4.38 -64.16 -36.76
CA VAL A 14 -5.37 -63.09 -36.48
C VAL A 14 -5.54 -62.87 -34.97
N ILE A 15 -5.60 -63.94 -34.17
CA ILE A 15 -5.69 -63.83 -32.70
C ILE A 15 -4.47 -63.11 -32.12
N VAL A 16 -3.26 -63.43 -32.59
CA VAL A 16 -2.02 -62.78 -32.13
C VAL A 16 -2.02 -61.29 -32.47
N VAL A 17 -2.40 -60.93 -33.71
CA VAL A 17 -2.49 -59.52 -34.12
C VAL A 17 -3.51 -58.77 -33.26
N LEU A 18 -4.68 -59.35 -33.03
CA LEU A 18 -5.71 -58.77 -32.16
C LEU A 18 -5.24 -58.64 -30.70
N ALA A 19 -4.49 -59.61 -30.19
CA ALA A 19 -3.94 -59.56 -28.83
C ALA A 19 -2.91 -58.42 -28.67
N VAL A 20 -2.03 -58.22 -29.66
CA VAL A 20 -1.05 -57.10 -29.66
C VAL A 20 -1.77 -55.75 -29.70
N LEU A 21 -2.79 -55.61 -30.56
CA LEU A 21 -3.60 -54.39 -30.63
C LEU A 21 -4.36 -54.13 -29.32
N GLY A 22 -4.97 -55.16 -28.74
CA GLY A 22 -5.66 -55.07 -27.45
C GLY A 22 -4.72 -54.64 -26.33
N MET A 23 -3.50 -55.20 -26.29
CA MET A 23 -2.49 -54.83 -25.30
C MET A 23 -2.04 -53.36 -25.47
N ALA A 24 -1.84 -52.89 -26.70
CA ALA A 24 -1.49 -51.49 -26.96
C ALA A 24 -2.57 -50.50 -26.47
N ILE A 25 -3.85 -50.84 -26.66
CA ILE A 25 -4.99 -50.03 -26.18
C ILE A 25 -5.01 -49.99 -24.64
N LEU A 26 -4.78 -51.12 -23.97
CA LEU A 26 -4.73 -51.18 -22.51
C LEU A 26 -3.58 -50.33 -21.94
N PHE A 27 -2.38 -50.40 -22.52
CA PHE A 27 -1.25 -49.58 -22.10
C PHE A 27 -1.52 -48.08 -22.28
N ARG A 28 -2.13 -47.69 -23.40
CA ARG A 28 -2.55 -46.31 -23.63
C ARG A 28 -3.55 -45.84 -22.57
N SER A 29 -4.57 -46.65 -22.25
CA SER A 29 -5.57 -46.31 -21.24
C SER A 29 -4.97 -46.12 -19.84
N ILE A 30 -4.02 -46.97 -19.45
CA ILE A 30 -3.30 -46.85 -18.17
C ILE A 30 -2.48 -45.55 -18.14
N SER A 31 -1.75 -45.24 -19.21
CA SER A 31 -0.96 -44.01 -19.32
C SER A 31 -1.83 -42.75 -19.25
N GLU A 32 -2.94 -42.74 -19.99
CA GLU A 32 -3.92 -41.64 -19.97
C GLU A 32 -4.51 -41.44 -18.56
N ARG A 33 -4.82 -42.52 -17.84
CA ARG A 33 -5.32 -42.42 -16.46
C ARG A 33 -4.31 -41.76 -15.52
N PHE A 34 -3.02 -42.09 -15.62
CA PHE A 34 -1.99 -41.45 -14.81
C PHE A 34 -1.79 -39.98 -15.19
N LEU A 35 -1.83 -39.65 -16.47
CA LEU A 35 -1.72 -38.27 -16.94
C LEU A 35 -2.90 -37.42 -16.44
N VAL A 36 -4.12 -37.92 -16.55
CA VAL A 36 -5.34 -37.23 -16.07
C VAL A 36 -5.31 -37.06 -14.56
N GLN A 37 -4.92 -38.09 -13.79
CA GLN A 37 -4.80 -37.98 -12.35
C GLN A 37 -3.78 -36.90 -11.95
N ARG A 38 -2.61 -36.88 -12.60
CA ARG A 38 -1.58 -35.85 -12.34
C ARG A 38 -2.04 -34.45 -12.74
N PHE A 39 -2.73 -34.33 -13.86
CA PHE A 39 -3.30 -33.06 -14.29
C PHE A 39 -4.31 -32.55 -13.27
N LYS A 40 -5.22 -33.41 -12.81
CA LYS A 40 -6.18 -33.10 -11.74
C LYS A 40 -5.47 -32.64 -10.46
N GLU A 41 -4.49 -33.40 -9.97
CA GLU A 41 -3.74 -33.04 -8.75
C GLU A 41 -2.96 -31.72 -8.92
N SER A 42 -2.39 -31.47 -10.10
CA SER A 42 -1.72 -30.21 -10.43
C SER A 42 -2.67 -29.02 -10.46
N THR A 43 -3.86 -29.17 -11.03
CA THR A 43 -4.91 -28.15 -10.98
C THR A 43 -5.37 -27.90 -9.54
N GLN A 44 -5.53 -28.94 -8.72
CA GLN A 44 -5.87 -28.79 -7.30
C GLN A 44 -4.78 -28.04 -6.52
N ALA A 45 -3.51 -28.40 -6.72
CA ALA A 45 -2.38 -27.69 -6.13
C ALA A 45 -2.32 -26.21 -6.57
N PHE A 46 -2.65 -25.93 -7.83
CA PHE A 46 -2.74 -24.55 -8.33
C PHE A 46 -3.83 -23.74 -7.58
N TRP A 47 -5.04 -24.30 -7.42
CA TRP A 47 -6.11 -23.62 -6.68
C TRP A 47 -5.79 -23.42 -5.19
N LEU A 48 -5.09 -24.37 -4.57
CA LEU A 48 -4.57 -24.20 -3.21
C LEU A 48 -3.57 -23.03 -3.13
N ALA A 49 -2.68 -22.91 -4.10
CA ALA A 49 -1.75 -21.79 -4.17
C ALA A 49 -2.48 -20.44 -4.38
N GLU A 50 -3.48 -20.38 -5.27
CA GLU A 50 -4.32 -19.20 -5.48
C GLU A 50 -5.07 -18.76 -4.21
N ALA A 51 -5.58 -19.72 -3.43
CA ALA A 51 -6.21 -19.43 -2.13
C ALA A 51 -5.21 -18.79 -1.17
N GLY A 52 -3.96 -19.26 -1.15
CA GLY A 52 -2.89 -18.64 -0.36
C GLY A 52 -2.53 -17.23 -0.83
N ILE A 53 -2.48 -16.96 -2.15
CA ILE A 53 -2.30 -15.59 -2.67
C ILE A 53 -3.43 -14.68 -2.22
N SER A 54 -4.68 -15.14 -2.35
CA SER A 54 -5.86 -14.36 -1.96
C SER A 54 -5.84 -14.01 -0.47
N LYS A 55 -5.46 -14.98 0.39
CA LYS A 55 -5.26 -14.75 1.82
C LYS A 55 -4.14 -13.75 2.07
N ALA A 56 -2.99 -13.92 1.42
CA ALA A 56 -1.84 -13.02 1.58
C ALA A 56 -2.15 -11.58 1.19
N ILE A 57 -2.85 -11.36 0.06
CA ILE A 57 -3.27 -10.03 -0.36
C ILE A 57 -4.18 -9.40 0.69
N LYS A 58 -5.15 -10.15 1.23
CA LYS A 58 -6.02 -9.64 2.29
C LYS A 58 -5.21 -9.15 3.50
N GLU A 59 -4.30 -9.99 3.99
CA GLU A 59 -3.53 -9.70 5.21
C GLU A 59 -2.54 -8.55 4.97
N LEU A 60 -1.96 -8.45 3.76
CA LEU A 60 -1.10 -7.33 3.38
C LEU A 60 -1.84 -5.99 3.25
N LYS A 61 -3.18 -5.98 3.14
CA LYS A 61 -3.97 -4.75 3.25
C LYS A 61 -4.10 -4.29 4.70
N GLU A 62 -4.06 -5.23 5.65
CA GLU A 62 -4.18 -4.94 7.08
C GLU A 62 -2.81 -4.58 7.68
N ASP A 63 -1.75 -5.27 7.26
CA ASP A 63 -0.36 -4.99 7.64
C ASP A 63 0.57 -5.30 6.46
N PHE A 64 1.06 -4.23 5.81
CA PHE A 64 1.92 -4.36 4.64
C PHE A 64 3.36 -4.79 4.99
N ASP A 65 3.76 -4.69 6.27
CA ASP A 65 5.08 -5.06 6.75
C ASP A 65 5.20 -6.53 7.13
N ILE A 66 4.11 -7.30 7.02
CA ILE A 66 4.13 -8.76 7.17
C ILE A 66 5.18 -9.36 6.24
N THR A 67 6.14 -10.04 6.85
CA THR A 67 7.14 -10.86 6.16
C THR A 67 7.30 -12.19 6.88
N GLY A 68 7.74 -13.22 6.16
CA GLY A 68 7.97 -14.52 6.76
C GLY A 68 7.95 -15.66 5.77
N SER A 69 8.17 -16.86 6.29
CA SER A 69 8.12 -18.11 5.53
C SER A 69 7.01 -19.02 6.05
N CYS A 70 6.31 -19.67 5.14
CA CYS A 70 5.21 -20.58 5.40
C CYS A 70 4.14 -19.98 6.33
N LEU A 71 3.77 -18.73 6.08
CA LEU A 71 2.64 -18.08 6.69
C LEU A 71 1.35 -18.80 6.32
N TRP A 72 0.40 -18.81 7.26
CA TRP A 72 -0.96 -19.35 7.13
C TRP A 72 -1.03 -20.76 6.54
N LEU A 73 -0.21 -21.70 7.04
CA LEU A 73 -0.31 -23.12 6.67
C LEU A 73 -1.73 -23.62 6.96
N THR A 74 -2.50 -23.87 5.90
CA THR A 74 -3.93 -24.20 6.00
C THR A 74 -4.23 -25.46 5.22
N ASP A 75 -5.05 -26.32 5.82
CA ASP A 75 -5.56 -27.55 5.20
C ASP A 75 -6.97 -27.32 4.65
N LEU A 76 -7.17 -27.63 3.36
CA LEU A 76 -8.45 -27.52 2.66
C LEU A 76 -8.95 -28.91 2.21
N GLY A 77 -8.54 -29.96 2.91
CA GLY A 77 -8.99 -31.34 2.77
C GLY A 77 -8.31 -32.12 1.65
N VAL A 78 -8.25 -31.55 0.44
CA VAL A 78 -7.54 -32.17 -0.70
C VAL A 78 -6.03 -31.91 -0.67
N GLY A 79 -5.64 -30.86 0.04
CA GLY A 79 -4.27 -30.64 0.45
C GLY A 79 -4.08 -29.32 1.18
N GLN A 80 -2.84 -28.83 1.19
CA GLN A 80 -2.43 -27.71 2.02
C GLN A 80 -1.83 -26.58 1.18
N TYR A 81 -1.93 -25.34 1.66
CA TYR A 81 -1.14 -24.24 1.13
C TYR A 81 -0.32 -23.56 2.22
N CYS A 82 0.76 -22.88 1.82
CA CYS A 82 1.46 -21.92 2.66
C CYS A 82 2.04 -20.79 1.82
N VAL A 83 2.33 -19.66 2.45
CA VAL A 83 2.79 -18.44 1.75
C VAL A 83 4.12 -17.95 2.33
N ASP A 84 5.07 -17.61 1.47
CA ASP A 84 6.24 -16.82 1.85
C ASP A 84 6.06 -15.38 1.39
N ILE A 85 6.38 -14.41 2.23
CA ILE A 85 6.35 -12.98 1.90
C ILE A 85 7.71 -12.38 2.21
N SER A 86 8.31 -11.70 1.23
CA SER A 86 9.59 -11.02 1.35
C SER A 86 9.55 -9.63 0.71
N VAL A 87 10.38 -8.71 1.21
CA VAL A 87 10.57 -7.38 0.62
C VAL A 87 11.27 -7.51 -0.75
N SER A 88 10.72 -6.88 -1.78
CA SER A 88 11.27 -6.88 -3.16
C SER A 88 11.74 -5.48 -3.62
N GLY A 89 11.60 -4.48 -2.75
CA GLY A 89 11.94 -3.07 -2.97
C GLY A 89 11.04 -2.17 -2.13
N ASP A 90 11.20 -0.86 -2.27
CA ASP A 90 10.40 0.13 -1.55
C ASP A 90 8.93 -0.01 -1.93
N ASN A 91 8.08 -0.11 -0.92
CA ASN A 91 6.65 -0.36 -1.05
C ASN A 91 6.26 -1.59 -1.89
N LYS A 92 7.16 -2.58 -2.03
CA LYS A 92 6.92 -3.82 -2.78
C LYS A 92 7.07 -5.05 -1.91
N ARG A 93 6.18 -6.02 -2.12
CA ARG A 93 6.25 -7.36 -1.52
C ARG A 93 6.19 -8.41 -2.60
N LEU A 94 7.10 -9.38 -2.49
CA LEU A 94 7.07 -10.61 -3.27
C LEU A 94 6.38 -11.68 -2.44
N ILE A 95 5.23 -12.14 -2.92
CA ILE A 95 4.42 -13.20 -2.34
C ILE A 95 4.69 -14.48 -3.13
N LYS A 96 5.09 -15.56 -2.46
CA LYS A 96 5.18 -16.90 -3.03
C LYS A 96 4.23 -17.82 -2.32
N SER A 97 3.14 -18.21 -2.99
CA SER A 97 2.21 -19.18 -2.46
C SER A 97 2.49 -20.58 -3.01
N TYR A 98 2.49 -21.56 -2.12
CA TYR A 98 2.73 -22.95 -2.43
C TYR A 98 1.48 -23.76 -2.17
N GLY A 99 0.99 -24.49 -3.17
CA GLY A 99 -0.06 -25.48 -3.01
C GLY A 99 0.51 -26.89 -3.08
N TYR A 100 0.18 -27.71 -2.09
CA TYR A 100 0.69 -29.07 -1.88
C TYR A 100 -0.44 -30.08 -1.91
N ILE A 101 -0.25 -31.17 -2.66
CA ILE A 101 -1.14 -32.33 -2.64
C ILE A 101 -0.32 -33.56 -2.24
N PRO A 102 -0.70 -34.33 -1.21
CA PRO A 102 -1.79 -34.08 -0.26
C PRO A 102 -1.40 -33.16 0.91
N SER A 103 -0.13 -32.96 1.21
CA SER A 103 0.30 -32.13 2.35
C SER A 103 1.70 -31.59 2.13
N LYS A 104 2.09 -30.57 2.88
CA LYS A 104 3.44 -29.98 2.78
C LYS A 104 4.55 -30.99 3.12
N GLN A 105 4.32 -31.90 4.06
CA GLN A 105 5.32 -32.86 4.54
C GLN A 105 5.53 -34.02 3.57
N THR A 106 4.48 -34.46 2.88
CA THR A 106 4.51 -35.66 2.02
C THR A 106 3.87 -35.39 0.66
N TYR A 107 4.24 -34.28 0.00
CA TYR A 107 3.62 -33.90 -1.26
C TYR A 107 4.05 -34.82 -2.42
N ARG A 108 3.08 -35.14 -3.28
CA ARG A 108 3.31 -35.71 -4.61
C ARG A 108 3.41 -34.63 -5.68
N ILE A 109 2.62 -33.57 -5.51
CA ILE A 109 2.56 -32.42 -6.42
C ILE A 109 2.68 -31.14 -5.61
N LYS A 110 3.52 -30.23 -6.10
CA LYS A 110 3.68 -28.87 -5.60
C LYS A 110 3.49 -27.89 -6.76
N ARG A 111 2.68 -26.85 -6.55
CA ARG A 111 2.58 -25.70 -7.46
C ARG A 111 3.00 -24.44 -6.70
N THR A 112 3.67 -23.53 -7.39
CA THR A 112 4.13 -22.27 -6.81
C THR A 112 3.60 -21.14 -7.66
N ILE A 113 2.93 -20.19 -7.03
CA ILE A 113 2.50 -18.95 -7.66
C ILE A 113 3.30 -17.83 -7.02
N GLU A 114 3.93 -17.01 -7.84
CA GLU A 114 4.66 -15.83 -7.42
C GLU A 114 3.91 -14.59 -7.86
N VAL A 115 3.64 -13.70 -6.92
CA VAL A 115 2.95 -12.43 -7.14
C VAL A 115 3.80 -11.32 -6.54
N GLU A 116 4.07 -10.28 -7.30
CA GLU A 116 4.66 -9.06 -6.77
C GLU A 116 3.55 -8.02 -6.62
N VAL A 117 3.39 -7.50 -5.40
CA VAL A 117 2.43 -6.44 -5.09
C VAL A 117 3.16 -5.15 -4.72
N ARG A 118 2.54 -4.03 -5.07
CA ARG A 118 2.90 -2.70 -4.60
C ARG A 118 1.83 -2.23 -3.62
N GLY A 119 2.22 -1.93 -2.39
CA GLY A 119 1.43 -1.04 -1.55
C GLY A 119 1.70 0.38 -2.00
N ASN A 120 0.73 1.29 -1.92
CA ASN A 120 1.04 2.72 -1.93
C ASN A 120 0.86 3.28 -0.51
N LEU A 121 1.36 2.51 0.47
CA LEU A 121 1.24 2.84 1.87
C LEU A 121 2.46 3.65 2.30
N PRO A 122 2.28 4.80 2.96
CA PRO A 122 3.41 5.50 3.54
C PRO A 122 4.11 4.64 4.60
N PRO A 123 5.45 4.71 4.72
CA PRO A 123 6.14 4.06 5.82
C PRO A 123 5.61 4.61 7.16
N SER A 124 5.71 3.84 8.25
CA SER A 124 5.23 4.29 9.56
C SER A 124 5.86 5.60 10.04
N THR A 125 7.09 5.90 9.59
CA THR A 125 7.80 7.17 9.84
C THR A 125 7.18 8.36 9.12
N PHE A 126 6.30 8.16 8.15
CA PHE A 126 5.63 9.25 7.44
C PHE A 126 4.75 10.07 8.39
N TYR A 127 4.13 9.44 9.38
CA TYR A 127 3.16 10.10 10.27
C TYR A 127 3.76 10.57 11.61
N SER A 128 5.02 10.26 11.90
CA SER A 128 5.64 10.52 13.21
C SER A 128 6.30 11.89 13.34
N ASP A 129 6.47 12.59 12.23
CA ASP A 129 7.32 13.78 12.16
C ASP A 129 6.44 15.04 12.05
N ALA A 130 6.81 16.11 12.76
CA ALA A 130 6.19 17.44 12.66
C ALA A 130 6.44 18.05 11.28
N LEU A 131 7.67 17.91 10.79
CA LEU A 131 8.11 18.36 9.47
C LEU A 131 8.71 17.16 8.72
N TYR A 132 8.17 16.87 7.55
CA TYR A 132 8.63 15.83 6.65
C TYR A 132 8.84 16.43 5.26
N SER A 133 10.10 16.73 4.93
CA SER A 133 10.46 17.36 3.65
C SER A 133 11.27 16.41 2.75
N ALA A 134 10.76 16.13 1.55
CA ALA A 134 11.52 15.40 0.54
C ALA A 134 12.60 16.25 -0.17
N GLY A 135 12.73 17.53 0.18
CA GLY A 135 13.86 18.36 -0.22
C GLY A 135 14.51 19.05 0.98
N LYS A 136 14.60 20.38 0.94
CA LYS A 136 15.27 21.19 1.97
C LYS A 136 14.29 21.77 2.99
N ILE A 137 14.83 22.16 4.15
CA ILE A 137 14.13 22.93 5.17
C ILE A 137 14.94 24.20 5.43
N GLU A 138 14.36 25.35 5.13
CA GLU A 138 14.99 26.67 5.29
C GLU A 138 14.30 27.46 6.39
N ILE A 139 15.03 27.71 7.47
CA ILE A 139 14.55 28.41 8.65
C ILE A 139 15.25 29.77 8.71
N SER A 140 14.47 30.83 8.53
CA SER A 140 14.90 32.21 8.49
C SER A 140 14.44 32.96 9.74
N GLY A 141 15.39 33.22 10.66
CA GLY A 141 15.16 33.94 11.90
C GLY A 141 15.51 33.13 13.14
N ASN A 142 15.37 33.75 14.31
CA ASN A 142 15.70 33.12 15.60
C ASN A 142 14.48 32.87 16.48
N ALA A 143 13.29 33.23 16.00
CA ALA A 143 12.06 33.26 16.79
C ALA A 143 11.11 32.10 16.47
N TYR A 144 11.49 31.18 15.58
CA TYR A 144 10.71 29.98 15.27
C TYR A 144 10.82 28.95 16.41
N HIS A 145 9.85 28.05 16.50
CA HIS A 145 9.83 26.93 17.43
C HIS A 145 9.12 25.73 16.79
N VAL A 146 9.73 24.55 16.86
CA VAL A 146 9.14 23.31 16.36
C VAL A 146 9.11 22.29 17.49
N VAL A 147 7.95 21.75 17.81
CA VAL A 147 7.77 20.68 18.81
C VAL A 147 7.43 19.39 18.08
N GLY A 148 8.36 18.43 18.08
CA GLY A 148 8.23 17.16 17.36
C GLY A 148 9.43 16.84 16.48
N ASP A 149 9.49 15.61 15.97
CA ASP A 149 10.58 15.13 15.13
C ASP A 149 10.56 15.80 13.75
N VAL A 150 11.73 15.95 13.14
CA VAL A 150 11.91 16.59 11.83
C VAL A 150 12.72 15.67 10.94
N ARG A 151 12.21 15.38 9.74
CA ARG A 151 12.88 14.57 8.73
C ARG A 151 13.01 15.33 7.42
N TYR A 152 14.20 15.26 6.83
CA TYR A 152 14.52 15.96 5.58
C TYR A 152 15.46 15.13 4.69
N ALA A 153 15.33 15.29 3.37
CA ALA A 153 16.14 14.56 2.40
C ALA A 153 17.43 15.30 2.00
N GLU A 154 17.40 16.63 1.90
CA GLU A 154 18.54 17.41 1.41
C GLU A 154 19.30 18.09 2.55
N SER A 155 18.88 19.29 2.94
CA SER A 155 19.57 20.11 3.94
C SER A 155 18.59 20.81 4.87
N ILE A 156 19.05 21.09 6.08
CA ILE A 156 18.35 21.89 7.08
C ILE A 156 19.35 22.89 7.69
N ASN A 157 18.91 24.13 7.92
CA ASN A 157 19.67 25.12 8.69
C ASN A 157 18.97 25.40 10.03
N ASN A 158 19.67 26.09 10.94
CA ASN A 158 19.13 26.61 12.20
C ASN A 158 18.25 25.58 12.94
N THR A 159 18.84 24.55 13.55
CA THR A 159 18.09 23.50 14.26
C THR A 159 17.94 23.74 15.76
N ASN A 160 18.34 24.92 16.26
CA ASN A 160 18.48 25.20 17.70
C ASN A 160 17.15 25.23 18.47
N ASN A 161 16.03 25.57 17.81
CA ASN A 161 14.71 25.66 18.44
C ASN A 161 13.78 24.53 17.96
N ILE A 162 14.34 23.34 17.73
CA ILE A 162 13.58 22.12 17.42
C ILE A 162 13.62 21.23 18.66
N ASP A 163 12.47 21.08 19.32
CA ASP A 163 12.24 20.17 20.43
C ASP A 163 11.84 18.79 19.89
N GLY A 164 12.81 18.09 19.30
CA GLY A 164 12.64 16.77 18.72
C GLY A 164 13.92 16.25 18.08
N THR A 165 13.81 15.09 17.45
CA THR A 165 14.92 14.46 16.73
C THR A 165 14.96 14.99 15.30
N VAL A 166 16.13 15.47 14.89
CA VAL A 166 16.38 15.92 13.51
C VAL A 166 17.07 14.78 12.74
N ILE A 167 16.41 14.28 11.70
CA ILE A 167 16.80 13.07 10.96
C ILE A 167 17.03 13.41 9.50
N HIS A 168 18.25 13.16 9.03
CA HIS A 168 18.57 13.20 7.60
C HIS A 168 18.27 11.85 6.95
N ASP A 169 17.37 11.84 5.98
CA ASP A 169 16.95 10.64 5.27
C ASP A 169 16.77 10.90 3.77
N PRO A 170 17.81 10.74 2.94
CA PRO A 170 17.72 10.97 1.50
C PRO A 170 16.73 10.04 0.77
N SER A 171 16.27 8.95 1.40
CA SER A 171 15.39 7.96 0.77
C SER A 171 13.94 8.42 0.64
N ILE A 172 13.57 9.51 1.32
CA ILE A 172 12.22 10.08 1.27
C ILE A 172 11.97 10.99 0.06
N ASN A 173 12.96 11.12 -0.84
CA ASN A 173 12.85 11.84 -2.11
C ASN A 173 12.70 10.85 -3.29
N PRO A 174 11.65 10.95 -4.12
CA PRO A 174 10.58 11.95 -4.05
C PRO A 174 9.57 11.68 -2.93
N LEU A 175 8.81 12.71 -2.52
CA LEU A 175 7.71 12.53 -1.57
C LEU A 175 6.73 11.48 -2.09
N LEU A 176 6.26 10.63 -1.19
CA LEU A 176 5.31 9.59 -1.53
C LEU A 176 3.97 10.20 -1.94
N GLU A 177 3.53 9.90 -3.17
CA GLU A 177 2.20 10.26 -3.66
C GLU A 177 1.11 9.45 -2.95
N LEU A 178 0.12 10.14 -2.38
CA LEU A 178 -1.07 9.54 -1.80
C LEU A 178 -2.10 9.14 -2.88
N ASP A 179 -3.15 8.41 -2.52
CA ASP A 179 -4.28 8.14 -3.42
C ASP A 179 -5.17 9.39 -3.57
N PHE A 180 -4.70 10.36 -4.36
CA PHE A 180 -5.37 11.66 -4.55
C PHE A 180 -6.78 11.53 -5.10
N GLN A 181 -7.08 10.50 -5.90
CA GLN A 181 -8.42 10.29 -6.44
C GLN A 181 -9.40 9.96 -5.31
N GLN A 182 -9.02 9.06 -4.39
CA GLN A 182 -9.88 8.74 -3.24
C GLN A 182 -9.99 9.91 -2.25
N LEU A 183 -8.90 10.66 -2.03
CA LEU A 183 -8.93 11.86 -1.20
C LEU A 183 -9.83 12.95 -1.79
N LEU A 184 -9.80 13.15 -3.11
CA LEU A 184 -10.70 14.05 -3.82
C LEU A 184 -12.17 13.63 -3.64
N GLU A 185 -12.49 12.34 -3.80
CA GLU A 185 -13.85 11.82 -3.62
C GLU A 185 -14.36 12.03 -2.18
N ILE A 186 -13.52 11.79 -1.17
CA ILE A 186 -13.85 12.07 0.24
C ILE A 186 -14.11 13.56 0.42
N SER A 187 -13.19 14.40 -0.04
CA SER A 187 -13.28 15.86 0.05
C SER A 187 -14.57 16.39 -0.60
N GLN A 188 -14.95 15.88 -1.78
CA GLN A 188 -16.21 16.24 -2.45
C GLN A 188 -17.42 15.80 -1.63
N SER A 189 -17.40 14.59 -1.06
CA SER A 189 -18.49 14.07 -0.23
C SER A 189 -18.71 14.88 1.05
N GLN A 190 -17.62 15.45 1.61
CA GLN A 190 -17.66 16.31 2.79
C GLN A 190 -18.00 17.77 2.47
N GLY A 191 -18.00 18.16 1.18
CA GLY A 191 -18.18 19.56 0.77
C GLY A 191 -16.92 20.42 0.97
N ASN A 192 -15.74 19.81 1.00
CA ASN A 192 -14.44 20.43 1.28
C ASN A 192 -13.51 20.45 0.06
N TYR A 193 -14.03 20.26 -1.15
CA TYR A 193 -13.27 20.43 -2.39
C TYR A 193 -13.24 21.90 -2.82
N TYR A 194 -12.05 22.43 -3.06
CA TYR A 194 -11.79 23.82 -3.42
C TYR A 194 -11.07 23.89 -4.78
N ASN A 195 -11.85 24.16 -5.82
CA ASN A 195 -11.35 24.52 -7.14
C ASN A 195 -11.02 26.02 -7.20
N GLU A 196 -10.49 26.49 -8.34
CA GLU A 196 -10.09 27.90 -8.53
C GLU A 196 -11.22 28.90 -8.24
N GLU A 197 -12.46 28.60 -8.66
CA GLU A 197 -13.62 29.47 -8.44
C GLU A 197 -13.94 29.62 -6.94
N ARG A 198 -13.97 28.50 -6.21
CA ARG A 198 -14.25 28.52 -4.77
C ARG A 198 -13.12 29.13 -3.94
N LEU A 199 -11.86 28.96 -4.37
CA LEU A 199 -10.72 29.65 -3.76
C LEU A 199 -10.84 31.17 -3.93
N GLN A 200 -11.35 31.63 -5.07
CA GLN A 200 -11.65 33.05 -5.26
C GLN A 200 -12.74 33.54 -4.30
N GLU A 201 -13.79 32.74 -4.06
CA GLU A 201 -14.81 33.06 -3.06
C GLU A 201 -14.23 33.18 -1.64
N ILE A 202 -13.26 32.33 -1.26
CA ILE A 202 -12.54 32.46 0.01
C ILE A 202 -11.77 33.78 0.09
N ARG A 203 -11.02 34.13 -0.97
CA ARG A 203 -10.25 35.39 -1.03
C ARG A 203 -11.14 36.62 -0.93
N GLU A 204 -12.36 36.53 -1.45
CA GLU A 204 -13.38 37.58 -1.36
C GLU A 204 -14.16 37.58 -0.03
N GLY A 205 -13.98 36.56 0.81
CA GLY A 205 -14.67 36.40 2.09
C GLY A 205 -16.11 35.89 1.97
N ASN A 206 -16.47 35.32 0.81
CA ASN A 206 -17.80 34.75 0.54
C ASN A 206 -17.89 33.26 0.95
N ASP A 207 -16.77 32.59 1.12
CA ASP A 207 -16.67 31.22 1.64
C ASP A 207 -15.52 31.09 2.65
N SER A 208 -15.42 29.94 3.30
CA SER A 208 -14.39 29.64 4.31
C SER A 208 -13.96 28.18 4.26
N PHE A 209 -12.72 27.92 4.69
CA PHE A 209 -12.29 26.57 5.05
C PHE A 209 -12.99 26.08 6.32
N PRO A 210 -13.05 24.76 6.58
CA PRO A 210 -13.51 24.24 7.86
C PRO A 210 -12.62 24.78 8.99
N THR A 211 -13.21 25.02 10.16
CA THR A 211 -12.48 25.54 11.34
C THR A 211 -12.06 24.45 12.32
N ASN A 212 -12.48 23.19 12.09
CA ASN A 212 -12.17 22.05 12.96
C ASN A 212 -11.47 20.96 12.15
N PHE A 213 -10.52 20.26 12.78
CA PHE A 213 -9.88 19.09 12.20
C PHE A 213 -10.88 17.97 11.90
N TRP A 214 -11.86 17.75 12.76
CA TRP A 214 -12.80 16.62 12.64
C TRP A 214 -14.02 16.96 11.78
N TYR A 215 -14.27 16.17 10.74
CA TYR A 215 -15.57 16.13 10.06
C TYR A 215 -16.60 15.40 10.92
N THR A 216 -16.17 14.33 11.59
CA THR A 216 -16.93 13.63 12.62
C THR A 216 -16.01 13.34 13.79
N GLU A 217 -16.37 13.80 14.97
CA GLU A 217 -15.55 13.65 16.18
C GLU A 217 -15.34 12.18 16.54
N PRO A 218 -14.20 11.82 17.14
CA PRO A 218 -13.95 10.48 17.65
C PRO A 218 -15.04 10.04 18.65
N THR A 219 -15.60 8.86 18.44
CA THR A 219 -16.57 8.27 19.38
C THR A 219 -15.96 7.91 20.72
N ASN A 220 -14.64 7.68 20.75
CA ASN A 220 -13.83 7.51 21.95
C ASN A 220 -12.73 8.58 21.97
N PRO A 221 -12.72 9.52 22.93
CA PRO A 221 -11.70 10.57 23.02
C PRO A 221 -10.26 10.08 23.19
N ASN A 222 -10.05 8.83 23.61
CA ASN A 222 -8.71 8.24 23.73
C ASN A 222 -8.31 7.41 22.50
N ASP A 223 -9.16 7.39 21.47
CA ASP A 223 -8.94 6.64 20.23
C ASP A 223 -9.33 7.52 19.03
N PRO A 224 -8.38 8.34 18.53
CA PRO A 224 -8.62 9.27 17.43
C PRO A 224 -8.98 8.57 16.13
N THR A 225 -8.67 7.26 15.98
CA THR A 225 -8.97 6.48 14.77
C THR A 225 -10.47 6.24 14.58
N THR A 226 -11.28 6.46 15.61
CA THR A 226 -12.75 6.39 15.52
C THR A 226 -13.40 7.65 14.96
N GLY A 227 -12.62 8.74 14.82
CA GLY A 227 -13.06 9.98 14.19
C GLY A 227 -12.82 9.96 12.68
N THR A 228 -13.43 10.91 11.98
CA THR A 228 -13.17 11.15 10.56
C THR A 228 -12.67 12.58 10.39
N PRO A 229 -11.45 12.80 9.87
CA PRO A 229 -10.94 14.15 9.66
C PRO A 229 -11.66 14.84 8.48
N ASN A 230 -11.69 16.16 8.50
CA ASN A 230 -11.98 16.97 7.32
C ASN A 230 -10.86 16.78 6.31
N VAL A 231 -11.17 16.27 5.13
CA VAL A 231 -10.24 16.19 4.00
C VAL A 231 -10.49 17.42 3.14
N VAL A 232 -9.52 18.34 3.11
CA VAL A 232 -9.60 19.60 2.38
C VAL A 232 -8.73 19.50 1.13
N TYR A 233 -9.36 19.26 -0.02
CA TYR A 233 -8.64 19.11 -1.29
C TYR A 233 -8.64 20.43 -2.06
N ILE A 234 -7.45 20.96 -2.34
CA ILE A 234 -7.22 22.25 -2.99
C ILE A 234 -6.53 22.01 -4.34
N GLU A 235 -7.16 22.43 -5.44
CA GLU A 235 -6.62 22.22 -6.79
C GLU A 235 -5.48 23.18 -7.15
N GLY A 236 -5.46 24.38 -6.56
CA GLY A 236 -4.41 25.39 -6.75
C GLY A 236 -3.60 25.63 -5.49
N ASP A 237 -3.06 26.84 -5.38
CA ASP A 237 -2.25 27.25 -4.23
C ASP A 237 -3.12 27.55 -2.99
N LEU A 238 -2.54 27.29 -1.81
CA LEU A 238 -3.14 27.64 -0.54
C LEU A 238 -2.52 28.95 -0.03
N GLU A 239 -3.35 29.96 0.22
CA GLU A 239 -2.91 31.21 0.85
C GLU A 239 -3.80 31.51 2.07
N LEU A 240 -3.22 31.47 3.27
CA LEU A 240 -3.90 31.88 4.50
C LEU A 240 -3.35 33.22 4.96
N ASN A 241 -4.16 34.28 4.81
CA ASN A 241 -3.76 35.64 5.14
C ASN A 241 -4.50 36.16 6.39
N GLY A 242 -3.76 36.73 7.33
CA GLY A 242 -4.32 37.48 8.46
C GLY A 242 -4.47 36.66 9.74
N ASN A 243 -5.64 36.71 10.38
CA ASN A 243 -5.91 36.04 11.65
C ASN A 243 -7.07 35.04 11.43
N VAL A 244 -6.77 33.99 10.68
CA VAL A 244 -7.72 32.94 10.28
C VAL A 244 -7.32 31.64 10.99
N GLU A 245 -8.31 30.92 11.49
CA GLU A 245 -8.15 29.59 12.08
C GLU A 245 -8.91 28.60 11.18
N VAL A 246 -8.20 27.60 10.68
CA VAL A 246 -8.74 26.55 9.81
C VAL A 246 -8.34 25.18 10.35
N GLY A 247 -9.07 24.13 10.01
CA GLY A 247 -8.77 22.78 10.46
C GLY A 247 -9.08 21.70 9.42
N GLY A 248 -8.26 20.66 9.42
CA GLY A 248 -8.41 19.51 8.54
C GLY A 248 -7.08 18.93 8.06
N PHE A 249 -7.19 17.90 7.24
CA PHE A 249 -6.10 17.37 6.44
C PHE A 249 -6.14 18.02 5.06
N PHE A 250 -5.24 18.98 4.83
CA PHE A 250 -5.13 19.75 3.60
C PHE A 250 -4.26 19.00 2.58
N ILE A 251 -4.81 18.78 1.39
CA ILE A 251 -4.09 18.27 0.22
C ILE A 251 -4.04 19.41 -0.79
N VAL A 252 -2.86 19.98 -0.98
CA VAL A 252 -2.64 21.12 -1.87
C VAL A 252 -1.95 20.60 -3.14
N MET A 253 -2.65 20.74 -4.27
CA MET A 253 -2.15 20.32 -5.58
C MET A 253 -1.46 21.45 -6.35
N GLY A 254 -1.53 22.68 -5.83
CA GLY A 254 -0.74 23.81 -6.30
C GLY A 254 0.75 23.66 -6.05
N GLU A 255 1.51 24.67 -6.48
CA GLU A 255 2.96 24.73 -6.31
C GLU A 255 3.32 25.32 -4.94
N GLU A 256 2.43 26.12 -4.33
CA GLU A 256 2.70 26.81 -3.08
C GLU A 256 1.57 26.71 -2.06
N ALA A 257 1.95 26.54 -0.80
CA ALA A 257 1.07 26.67 0.36
C ALA A 257 1.71 27.63 1.36
N GLU A 258 1.09 28.80 1.54
CA GLU A 258 1.62 29.91 2.33
C GLU A 258 0.67 30.26 3.51
N ILE A 259 1.25 30.38 4.70
CA ILE A 259 0.58 30.89 5.90
C ILE A 259 1.21 32.22 6.30
N ASN A 260 0.43 33.30 6.22
CA ASN A 260 0.88 34.65 6.52
C ASN A 260 0.25 35.19 7.82
N GLY A 261 1.08 35.78 8.68
CA GLY A 261 0.64 36.48 9.89
C GLY A 261 0.30 35.53 11.03
N ASN A 262 -0.93 35.61 11.53
CA ASN A 262 -1.43 34.81 12.65
C ASN A 262 -2.32 33.66 12.17
N GLY A 263 -2.18 33.23 10.91
CA GLY A 263 -2.91 32.08 10.39
C GLY A 263 -2.59 30.82 11.19
N GLN A 264 -3.63 30.07 11.56
CA GLN A 264 -3.53 28.83 12.35
C GLN A 264 -4.17 27.67 11.60
N ILE A 265 -3.46 26.55 11.49
CA ILE A 265 -3.98 25.27 10.98
C ILE A 265 -4.04 24.27 12.12
N GLU A 266 -5.24 23.81 12.45
CA GLU A 266 -5.51 22.65 13.29
C GLU A 266 -5.61 21.39 12.41
N GLY A 267 -4.47 20.75 12.17
CA GLY A 267 -4.39 19.60 11.29
C GLY A 267 -3.09 19.50 10.53
N ALA A 268 -3.15 18.90 9.35
CA ALA A 268 -1.95 18.54 8.59
C ALA A 268 -2.00 19.08 7.17
N VAL A 269 -0.84 19.35 6.59
CA VAL A 269 -0.73 19.83 5.20
C VAL A 269 0.16 18.88 4.40
N TYR A 270 -0.35 18.42 3.28
CA TYR A 270 0.40 17.71 2.25
C TYR A 270 0.50 18.60 1.01
N ILE A 271 1.72 18.84 0.53
CA ILE A 271 1.98 19.54 -0.72
C ILE A 271 3.14 18.90 -1.48
N SER A 272 3.03 18.83 -2.82
CA SER A 272 4.07 18.23 -3.66
C SER A 272 5.32 19.09 -3.83
N ASP A 273 5.23 20.40 -3.55
CA ASP A 273 6.32 21.34 -3.78
C ASP A 273 6.63 22.17 -2.53
N LYS A 274 6.25 23.45 -2.46
CA LYS A 274 6.74 24.38 -1.43
C LYS A 274 5.70 24.72 -0.36
N PHE A 275 6.07 24.56 0.90
CA PHE A 275 5.29 25.05 2.05
C PHE A 275 6.02 26.20 2.75
N GLU A 276 5.34 27.33 2.96
CA GLU A 276 5.86 28.52 3.63
C GLU A 276 5.02 28.96 4.83
N ILE A 277 5.69 29.33 5.93
CA ILE A 277 5.08 30.04 7.05
C ILE A 277 5.82 31.35 7.27
N HIS A 278 5.11 32.47 7.16
CA HIS A 278 5.55 33.79 7.61
C HIS A 278 4.86 34.14 8.93
N GLY A 279 5.40 33.61 10.03
CA GLY A 279 4.84 33.77 11.36
C GLY A 279 4.89 35.23 11.83
N GLY A 280 3.75 35.75 12.25
CA GLY A 280 3.59 37.02 12.95
C GLY A 280 3.06 36.81 14.37
N GLY A 281 3.50 37.62 15.33
CA GLY A 281 3.02 37.52 16.72
C GLY A 281 3.63 36.33 17.49
N ASN A 282 3.03 35.94 18.63
CA ASN A 282 3.45 34.82 19.48
C ASN A 282 2.40 33.68 19.44
N ASN A 283 1.86 33.38 18.27
CA ASN A 283 0.74 32.44 18.12
C ASN A 283 1.18 31.19 17.37
N LEU A 284 0.61 30.04 17.76
CA LEU A 284 0.74 28.76 17.08
C LEU A 284 0.29 28.86 15.62
N ASN A 285 1.15 28.53 14.65
CA ASN A 285 0.78 28.57 13.24
C ASN A 285 0.22 27.22 12.75
N LEU A 286 0.76 26.10 13.25
CA LEU A 286 0.30 24.78 12.84
C LEU A 286 0.34 23.80 14.00
N ASN A 287 -0.79 23.16 14.28
CA ASN A 287 -0.96 22.06 15.23
C ASN A 287 -1.23 20.75 14.46
N GLY A 288 -0.18 19.99 14.16
CA GLY A 288 -0.24 18.75 13.39
C GLY A 288 1.07 18.46 12.65
N GLY A 289 1.01 18.25 11.34
CA GLY A 289 2.17 17.79 10.56
C GLY A 289 2.23 18.40 9.17
N ILE A 290 3.44 18.59 8.64
CA ILE A 290 3.69 19.14 7.31
C ILE A 290 4.46 18.10 6.48
N TRP A 291 3.91 17.74 5.33
CA TRP A 291 4.57 16.98 4.27
C TRP A 291 4.78 17.86 3.05
N ALA A 292 6.03 18.09 2.68
CA ALA A 292 6.39 18.89 1.49
C ALA A 292 7.34 18.13 0.58
N GLY A 293 7.07 18.16 -0.72
CA GLY A 293 7.90 17.46 -1.70
C GLY A 293 9.18 18.21 -2.10
N GLY A 294 9.13 19.54 -2.07
CA GLY A 294 10.25 20.42 -2.44
C GLY A 294 10.91 21.07 -1.23
N GLU A 295 10.23 22.04 -0.62
CA GLU A 295 10.83 22.87 0.42
C GLU A 295 9.83 23.21 1.53
N ILE A 296 10.32 23.19 2.78
CA ILE A 296 9.62 23.81 3.91
C ILE A 296 10.41 25.05 4.31
N GLU A 297 9.78 26.21 4.27
CA GLU A 297 10.40 27.47 4.66
C GLU A 297 9.66 28.10 5.86
N LEU A 298 10.39 28.28 6.96
CA LEU A 298 9.88 28.88 8.19
C LEU A 298 10.50 30.26 8.38
N LYS A 299 9.68 31.30 8.36
CA LYS A 299 10.05 32.70 8.53
C LYS A 299 9.37 33.32 9.74
N GLY A 300 10.04 34.28 10.35
CA GLY A 300 9.48 35.08 11.44
C GLY A 300 9.34 34.29 12.74
N HIS A 301 8.22 34.46 13.44
CA HIS A 301 7.90 33.70 14.66
C HIS A 301 6.96 32.54 14.32
N ALA A 302 7.46 31.61 13.51
CA ALA A 302 6.70 30.42 13.11
C ALA A 302 6.71 29.38 14.23
N GLU A 303 5.54 28.95 14.68
CA GLU A 303 5.40 27.88 15.68
C GLU A 303 4.65 26.67 15.08
N VAL A 304 5.30 25.50 15.11
CA VAL A 304 4.75 24.22 14.62
C VAL A 304 4.78 23.21 15.76
N VAL A 305 3.64 22.63 16.10
CA VAL A 305 3.51 21.64 17.17
C VAL A 305 2.93 20.35 16.60
N TYR A 306 3.63 19.25 16.79
CA TYR A 306 3.18 17.93 16.38
C TYR A 306 1.94 17.48 17.16
N ASN A 307 0.91 17.06 16.44
CA ASN A 307 -0.31 16.50 17.02
C ASN A 307 -0.49 15.03 16.62
N GLY A 308 -0.14 14.13 17.55
CA GLY A 308 -0.20 12.69 17.32
C GLY A 308 -1.62 12.16 17.10
N ASP A 309 -2.64 12.77 17.70
CA ASP A 309 -4.03 12.33 17.51
C ASP A 309 -4.51 12.62 16.08
N TYR A 310 -4.17 13.79 15.55
CA TYR A 310 -4.48 14.14 14.16
C TYR A 310 -3.74 13.23 13.18
N MET A 311 -2.44 12.95 13.43
CA MET A 311 -1.66 12.05 12.57
C MET A 311 -2.19 10.62 12.57
N GLN A 312 -2.59 10.08 13.73
CA GLN A 312 -3.16 8.73 13.82
C GLN A 312 -4.48 8.61 13.06
N ALA A 313 -5.33 9.64 13.11
CA ALA A 313 -6.57 9.66 12.33
C ALA A 313 -6.30 9.74 10.82
N ILE A 314 -5.33 10.55 10.39
CA ILE A 314 -4.91 10.62 8.98
C ILE A 314 -4.32 9.29 8.52
N GLN A 315 -3.47 8.67 9.34
CA GLN A 315 -2.91 7.34 9.06
C GLN A 315 -4.04 6.33 8.85
N SER A 316 -4.99 6.26 9.78
CA SER A 316 -6.13 5.35 9.67
C SER A 316 -6.96 5.62 8.41
N LEU A 317 -7.20 6.89 8.07
CA LEU A 317 -7.89 7.27 6.83
C LEU A 317 -7.13 6.75 5.60
N ILE A 318 -5.83 7.05 5.50
CA ILE A 318 -5.01 6.70 4.33
C ILE A 318 -4.87 5.18 4.20
N GLU A 319 -4.67 4.45 5.30
CA GLU A 319 -4.61 2.99 5.30
C GLU A 319 -5.93 2.37 4.82
N ASN A 320 -7.08 2.95 5.20
CA ASN A 320 -8.39 2.47 4.77
C ASN A 320 -8.69 2.69 3.28
N ILE A 321 -8.15 3.76 2.68
CA ILE A 321 -8.32 4.04 1.24
C ILE A 321 -7.24 3.42 0.37
N SER A 322 -6.06 3.12 0.93
CA SER A 322 -4.93 2.60 0.16
C SER A 322 -5.22 1.24 -0.47
N SER A 323 -4.87 1.08 -1.76
CA SER A 323 -5.08 -0.16 -2.51
C SER A 323 -3.77 -0.88 -2.85
N LEU A 324 -3.77 -2.20 -2.65
CA LEU A 324 -2.71 -3.08 -3.13
C LEU A 324 -2.83 -3.32 -4.63
N HIS A 325 -1.78 -2.99 -5.37
CA HIS A 325 -1.70 -3.22 -6.81
C HIS A 325 -0.87 -4.47 -7.11
N ILE A 326 -1.43 -5.41 -7.86
CA ILE A 326 -0.67 -6.56 -8.38
C ILE A 326 0.17 -6.09 -9.57
N ILE A 327 1.49 -6.09 -9.43
CA ILE A 327 2.44 -5.68 -10.48
C ILE A 327 2.72 -6.85 -11.43
N SER A 328 2.84 -8.04 -10.87
CA SER A 328 3.25 -9.23 -11.60
C SER A 328 2.59 -10.46 -11.01
N TRP A 329 2.18 -11.38 -11.86
CA TRP A 329 1.66 -12.69 -11.48
C TRP A 329 2.32 -13.74 -12.36
N ARG A 330 2.87 -14.79 -11.75
CA ARG A 330 3.55 -15.88 -12.45
C ARG A 330 3.30 -17.21 -11.77
N ASP A 331 2.70 -18.16 -12.51
CA ASP A 331 2.74 -19.57 -12.14
C ASP A 331 4.12 -20.17 -12.49
N LYS A 332 4.80 -20.68 -11.47
CA LYS A 332 5.98 -21.53 -11.64
C LYS A 332 5.55 -23.00 -11.53
N PRO A 333 5.40 -23.71 -12.66
CA PRO A 333 5.30 -25.16 -12.60
C PRO A 333 6.57 -25.70 -11.93
N SER A 334 6.41 -26.45 -10.84
CA SER A 334 7.55 -27.13 -10.24
C SER A 334 8.11 -28.10 -11.29
N PRO A 335 9.41 -28.03 -11.62
CA PRO A 335 10.04 -29.17 -12.26
C PRO A 335 9.88 -30.35 -11.31
N TYR A 336 9.60 -31.51 -11.88
CA TYR A 336 9.33 -32.77 -11.20
C TYR A 336 10.21 -32.95 -9.95
N PRO A 337 9.69 -33.46 -8.81
CA PRO A 337 10.56 -33.89 -7.74
C PRO A 337 11.55 -34.89 -8.32
N GLN A 338 12.84 -34.57 -8.30
CA GLN A 338 13.87 -35.55 -8.60
C GLN A 338 13.76 -36.59 -7.48
N SER A 339 13.35 -37.80 -7.85
CA SER A 339 13.46 -38.96 -6.98
C SER A 339 14.93 -39.12 -6.61
N GLU A 340 15.24 -39.05 -5.32
CA GLU A 340 16.48 -39.62 -4.76
C GLU A 340 16.55 -41.13 -5.00
#